data_AF-A0AA36B190-F1
#
_entry.id   AF-A0AA36B190-F1
#
_cell.length_a   1.000
_cell.length_b   1.000
_cell.length_c   1.000
_cell.angle_alpha   90.00
_cell.angle_beta   90.00
_cell.angle_gamma   90.00
#
_symmetry.space_group_name_H-M   'P 1'
#
loop_
_entity.id
_entity.type
_entity.pdbx_description
1 polymer ?
#
loop_
_entity_poly.entity_id
_entity_poly.type
_entity_poly.pdbx_seq_one_letter_code
_entity_poly.pdbx_strand_id
1 'polypeptide(L)'
;MKIKRPVRYQRSSPIKRIDVDKLKVKETMQSFQTATDEKLSSIICGNDIEASWSELKTAVYDSAKESLVYVRRKNQDWFDENDPTILPLLSNMHQTHQVWITDKNSSVKHKAF
;
A
#
# COMPACT_ATOMS: atom_id res chain seq x y z
N MET A 1 -13.09 -0.48 -40.08
CA MET A 1 -12.38 -1.27 -39.04
C MET A 1 -12.79 -0.78 -37.66
N LYS A 2 -13.38 -1.63 -36.81
CA LYS A 2 -13.70 -1.26 -35.41
C LYS A 2 -12.52 -1.65 -34.51
N ILE A 3 -11.80 -0.65 -34.00
CA ILE A 3 -10.67 -0.86 -33.07
C ILE A 3 -11.25 -1.18 -31.69
N LYS A 4 -11.01 -2.41 -31.19
CA LYS A 4 -11.42 -2.80 -29.83
C LYS A 4 -10.49 -2.14 -28.81
N ARG A 5 -11.06 -1.56 -27.76
CA ARG A 5 -10.29 -0.99 -26.64
C ARG A 5 -9.57 -2.12 -25.88
N PRO A 6 -8.33 -1.91 -25.42
CA PRO A 6 -7.60 -2.92 -24.66
C PRO A 6 -8.32 -3.20 -23.34
N VAL A 7 -8.50 -4.48 -23.03
CA VAL A 7 -9.07 -4.94 -21.76
C VAL A 7 -8.04 -4.68 -20.66
N ARG A 8 -8.39 -3.84 -19.69
CA ARG A 8 -7.62 -3.71 -18.44
C ARG A 8 -7.94 -4.91 -17.55
N TYR A 9 -7.04 -5.87 -17.49
CA TYR A 9 -7.06 -6.88 -16.43
C TYR A 9 -6.78 -6.17 -15.10
N GLN A 10 -7.75 -6.19 -14.19
CA GLN A 10 -7.52 -5.78 -12.80
C GLN A 10 -6.57 -6.81 -12.19
N ARG A 11 -5.29 -6.48 -12.13
CA ARG A 11 -4.30 -7.30 -11.41
C ARG A 11 -4.71 -7.31 -9.94
N SER A 12 -4.80 -8.49 -9.33
CA SER A 12 -4.97 -8.62 -7.89
C SER A 12 -3.87 -7.81 -7.19
N SER A 13 -4.24 -7.09 -6.14
CA SER A 13 -3.28 -6.32 -5.35
C SER A 13 -2.11 -7.21 -4.93
N PRO A 14 -0.86 -6.76 -5.08
CA PRO A 14 0.29 -7.57 -4.72
C PRO A 14 0.25 -7.88 -3.22
N ILE A 15 0.59 -9.13 -2.85
CA ILE A 15 0.69 -9.55 -1.46
C ILE A 15 1.79 -8.72 -0.80
N LYS A 16 1.44 -8.02 0.28
CA LYS A 16 2.40 -7.22 1.06
C LYS A 16 3.26 -8.16 1.90
N ARG A 17 4.58 -8.04 1.79
CA ARG A 17 5.55 -8.84 2.55
C ARG A 17 5.86 -8.15 3.89
N ILE A 18 6.02 -8.93 4.95
CA ILE A 18 6.45 -8.44 6.27
C ILE A 18 7.94 -8.07 6.22
N ASP A 19 8.30 -6.97 6.86
CA ASP A 19 9.67 -6.45 6.89
C ASP A 19 10.52 -7.12 7.97
N VAL A 20 11.03 -8.32 7.65
CA VAL A 20 11.87 -9.10 8.57
C VAL A 20 13.24 -8.46 8.84
N ASP A 21 13.68 -7.49 8.02
CA ASP A 21 14.92 -6.74 8.29
C ASP A 21 14.83 -5.96 9.60
N LYS A 22 13.61 -5.59 10.03
CA LYS A 22 13.41 -4.88 11.29
C LYS A 22 13.80 -5.71 12.50
N LEU A 23 13.79 -7.04 12.43
CA LEU A 23 14.24 -7.90 13.54
C LEU A 23 15.68 -7.63 13.98
N LYS A 24 16.50 -6.95 13.16
CA LYS A 24 17.84 -6.48 13.54
C LYS A 24 17.79 -5.39 14.61
N VAL A 25 16.67 -4.67 14.74
CA VAL A 25 16.44 -3.65 15.77
C VAL A 25 15.87 -4.32 17.01
N LYS A 26 16.64 -4.28 18.10
CA LYS A 26 16.35 -4.96 19.36
C LYS A 26 14.96 -4.64 19.92
N GLU A 27 14.54 -3.38 19.85
CA GLU A 27 13.22 -2.94 20.32
C GLU A 27 12.07 -3.61 19.55
N THR A 28 12.17 -3.64 18.21
CA THR A 28 11.15 -4.28 17.38
C THR A 28 11.14 -5.80 17.54
N MET A 29 12.31 -6.41 17.77
CA MET A 29 12.44 -7.83 18.09
C MET A 29 11.76 -8.15 19.42
N GLN A 30 12.00 -7.35 20.44
CA GLN A 30 11.36 -7.49 21.76
C GLN A 30 9.85 -7.31 21.65
N SER A 31 9.38 -6.28 20.93
CA SER A 31 7.95 -6.06 20.70
C SER A 31 7.30 -7.22 19.95
N PHE A 32 7.98 -7.80 18.96
CA PHE A 32 7.49 -9.00 18.28
C PHE A 32 7.40 -10.17 19.25
N GLN A 33 8.44 -10.41 20.05
CA GLN A 33 8.49 -11.51 21.01
C GLN A 33 7.36 -11.40 22.05
N THR A 34 7.15 -10.22 22.65
CA THR A 34 6.05 -10.01 23.60
C THR A 34 4.69 -10.23 22.94
N ALA A 35 4.49 -9.70 21.74
CA ALA A 35 3.24 -9.86 21.00
C ALA A 35 2.99 -11.31 20.56
N THR A 36 4.03 -12.10 20.28
CA THR A 36 3.87 -13.54 20.01
C THR A 36 3.55 -14.31 21.28
N ASP A 37 4.25 -14.02 22.38
CA ASP A 37 4.06 -14.75 23.63
C ASP A 37 2.65 -14.52 24.19
N GLU A 38 2.15 -13.27 24.13
CA GLU A 38 0.78 -12.93 24.52
C GLU A 38 -0.25 -13.69 23.67
N LYS A 39 -0.11 -13.70 22.34
CA LYS A 39 -1.08 -14.38 21.46
C LYS A 39 -0.98 -15.89 21.50
N LEU A 40 0.19 -16.46 21.75
CA LEU A 40 0.35 -17.90 21.88
C LEU A 40 -0.18 -18.40 23.23
N SER A 41 -0.12 -17.57 24.28
CA SER A 41 -0.64 -17.93 25.60
C SER A 41 -2.16 -18.15 25.64
N SER A 42 -2.90 -17.58 24.67
CA SER A 42 -4.34 -17.73 24.55
C SER A 42 -4.76 -18.92 23.67
N ILE A 43 -3.84 -19.56 22.95
CA ILE A 43 -4.15 -20.69 22.06
C ILE A 43 -4.28 -21.95 22.88
N ILE A 44 -5.45 -22.59 22.81
CA ILE A 44 -5.71 -23.89 23.44
C ILE A 44 -5.60 -24.95 22.35
N CYS A 45 -4.57 -25.78 22.44
CA CYS A 45 -4.40 -26.91 21.52
C CYS A 45 -5.48 -27.95 21.81
N GLY A 46 -6.44 -28.11 20.89
CA GLY A 46 -7.57 -29.03 21.02
C GLY A 46 -7.29 -30.39 20.37
N ASN A 47 -8.33 -31.21 20.23
CA ASN A 47 -8.23 -32.51 19.55
C ASN A 47 -8.08 -32.40 18.02
N ASP A 48 -8.39 -31.23 17.44
CA ASP A 48 -8.23 -30.98 16.01
C ASP A 48 -6.88 -30.30 15.73
N ILE A 49 -5.92 -31.11 15.30
CA ILE A 49 -4.55 -30.70 15.02
C ILE A 49 -4.50 -29.67 13.89
N GLU A 50 -5.35 -29.79 12.87
CA GLU A 50 -5.32 -28.88 11.72
C GLU A 50 -5.83 -27.50 12.12
N ALA A 51 -6.90 -27.45 12.93
CA ALA A 51 -7.41 -26.21 13.49
C ALA A 51 -6.39 -25.53 14.40
N SER A 52 -5.76 -26.27 15.32
CA SER A 52 -4.72 -25.73 16.20
C SER A 52 -3.48 -25.25 15.44
N TRP A 53 -3.09 -25.94 14.37
CA TRP A 53 -1.99 -25.51 13.50
C TRP A 53 -2.33 -24.23 12.73
N SER A 54 -3.55 -24.13 12.21
CA SER A 54 -4.05 -22.92 11.56
C SER A 54 -4.04 -21.74 12.53
N GLU A 55 -4.52 -21.93 13.76
CA GLU A 55 -4.59 -20.89 14.78
C GLU A 55 -3.19 -20.38 15.18
N LEU A 56 -2.24 -21.30 15.38
CA LEU A 56 -0.83 -20.97 15.63
C LEU A 56 -0.24 -20.15 14.48
N LYS A 57 -0.46 -20.58 13.24
CA LYS A 57 0.03 -19.86 12.06
C LYS A 57 -0.55 -18.46 11.98
N THR A 58 -1.85 -18.30 12.24
CA THR A 58 -2.50 -16.99 12.24
C THR A 58 -1.97 -16.08 13.34
N ALA A 59 -1.81 -16.60 14.56
CA ALA A 59 -1.31 -15.82 15.69
C ALA A 59 0.11 -15.30 15.43
N VAL A 60 1.02 -16.16 14.96
CA VAL A 60 2.39 -15.77 14.63
C VAL A 60 2.41 -14.73 13.51
N TYR A 61 1.60 -14.92 12.46
CA TYR A 61 1.55 -13.98 11.34
C TYR A 61 0.98 -12.61 11.74
N ASP A 62 -0.06 -12.59 12.57
CA ASP A 62 -0.68 -11.35 13.05
C ASP A 62 0.24 -10.59 14.01
N SER A 63 0.94 -11.28 14.93
CA SER A 63 1.97 -10.66 15.76
C SER A 63 3.11 -10.08 14.92
N ALA A 64 3.54 -10.78 13.86
CA ALA A 64 4.56 -10.28 12.94
C ALA A 64 4.07 -9.05 12.16
N LYS A 65 2.81 -9.03 11.75
CA LYS A 65 2.19 -7.90 11.05
C LYS A 65 2.11 -6.64 11.92
N GLU A 66 1.77 -6.80 13.20
CA GLU A 66 1.68 -5.70 14.16
C GLU A 66 3.05 -5.10 14.51
N SER A 67 4.06 -5.95 14.70
CA SER A 67 5.39 -5.54 15.17
C SER A 67 6.35 -5.13 14.04
N LEU A 68 6.43 -5.90 12.96
CA LEU A 68 7.44 -5.73 11.91
C LEU A 68 6.97 -4.78 10.79
N VAL A 69 5.66 -4.56 10.65
CA VAL A 69 5.05 -3.77 9.56
C VAL A 69 5.40 -4.34 8.18
N TYR A 70 4.71 -3.90 7.15
CA TYR A 70 5.00 -4.30 5.77
C TYR A 70 6.26 -3.61 5.21
N VAL A 71 6.99 -4.34 4.37
CA VAL A 71 8.08 -3.81 3.55
C VAL A 71 7.53 -2.63 2.75
N ARG A 72 8.07 -1.44 3.00
CA ARG A 72 7.83 -0.29 2.15
C ARG A 72 8.66 -0.46 0.89
N ARG A 73 8.12 -0.01 -0.26
CA ARG A 73 8.90 0.03 -1.50
C ARG A 73 10.11 0.92 -1.26
N LYS A 74 11.31 0.33 -1.32
CA LYS A 74 12.59 1.06 -1.18
C LYS A 74 12.82 2.03 -2.34
N ASN A 75 12.19 1.75 -3.48
CA ASN A 75 12.11 2.68 -4.59
C ASN A 75 10.86 3.55 -4.34
N GLN A 76 11.06 4.68 -3.66
CA GLN A 76 10.29 5.86 -4.03
C GLN A 76 10.66 6.12 -5.49
N ASP A 77 9.71 6.01 -6.40
CA ASP A 77 9.92 6.59 -7.73
C ASP A 77 10.33 8.06 -7.51
N TRP A 78 11.15 8.62 -8.40
CA TRP A 78 11.61 10.03 -8.34
C TRP A 78 10.48 11.08 -8.22
N PHE A 79 9.22 10.63 -8.22
CA PHE A 79 7.99 11.42 -8.12
C PHE A 79 7.18 11.18 -6.82
N ASP A 80 7.55 10.19 -5.99
CA ASP A 80 6.77 9.81 -4.80
C ASP A 80 7.22 10.53 -3.51
N GLU A 81 8.43 11.11 -3.49
CA GLU A 81 8.74 12.17 -2.55
C GLU A 81 8.16 13.46 -3.09
N ASN A 82 6.98 13.82 -2.57
CA ASN A 82 6.37 15.13 -2.73
C ASN A 82 7.36 16.21 -2.34
N ASP A 83 8.14 16.66 -3.31
CA ASP A 83 8.79 17.95 -3.22
C ASP A 83 7.67 18.96 -2.90
N PRO A 84 7.77 19.69 -1.77
CA PRO A 84 6.76 20.67 -1.37
C PRO A 84 6.52 21.73 -2.44
N THR A 85 7.41 21.85 -3.45
CA THR A 85 7.24 22.72 -4.61
C THR A 85 6.43 22.09 -5.75
N ILE A 86 6.51 20.77 -5.97
CA ILE A 86 5.86 20.10 -7.11
C ILE A 86 4.35 19.96 -6.91
N LEU A 87 3.90 19.64 -5.69
CA LEU A 87 2.48 19.50 -5.38
C LEU A 87 1.66 20.76 -5.68
N PRO A 88 2.06 21.97 -5.23
CA PRO A 88 1.40 23.22 -5.59
C PRO A 88 1.36 23.45 -7.10
N LEU A 89 2.45 23.16 -7.81
CA LEU A 89 2.53 23.33 -9.27
C LEU A 89 1.55 22.41 -10.01
N LEU A 90 1.48 21.13 -9.62
CA LEU A 90 0.54 20.18 -10.21
C LEU A 90 -0.91 20.56 -9.92
N SER A 91 -1.20 21.03 -8.70
CA SER A 91 -2.53 21.52 -8.32
C SER A 91 -2.94 22.74 -9.16
N ASN A 92 -2.03 23.70 -9.34
CA ASN A 92 -2.26 24.89 -10.15
C ASN A 92 -2.45 24.54 -11.64
N MET A 93 -1.61 23.67 -12.19
CA MET A 93 -1.77 23.16 -13.56
C MET A 93 -3.12 22.46 -13.74
N HIS A 94 -3.55 21.66 -12.77
CA HIS A 94 -4.85 21.00 -12.82
C HIS A 94 -5.99 22.02 -12.79
N GLN A 95 -5.95 22.99 -11.88
CA GLN A 95 -6.98 24.00 -11.74
C GLN A 95 -7.12 24.86 -13.00
N THR A 96 -6.01 25.36 -13.54
CA THR A 96 -5.99 26.14 -14.79
C THR A 96 -6.54 25.34 -15.97
N HIS A 97 -6.18 24.06 -16.08
CA HIS A 97 -6.71 23.19 -17.12
C HIS A 97 -8.23 22.94 -16.97
N GLN A 98 -8.73 22.76 -15.74
CA GLN A 98 -10.16 22.63 -15.48
C GLN A 98 -10.92 23.90 -15.88
N VAL A 99 -10.41 25.08 -15.47
CA VAL A 99 -10.99 26.38 -15.86
C VAL A 99 -11.02 26.50 -17.39
N TRP A 100 -9.89 26.20 -18.05
CA TRP A 100 -9.82 26.19 -19.50
C TRP A 100 -10.85 25.24 -20.11
N ILE A 101 -10.99 23.99 -19.65
CA ILE A 101 -12.00 23.04 -20.14
C ILE A 101 -13.42 23.58 -19.96
N THR A 102 -13.74 24.17 -18.81
CA THR A 102 -15.09 24.67 -18.50
C THR A 102 -15.44 25.96 -19.24
N ASP A 103 -14.44 26.74 -19.68
CA ASP A 103 -14.67 27.97 -20.43
C ASP A 103 -15.16 27.66 -21.86
N LYS A 104 -16.43 27.94 -22.11
CA LYS A 104 -17.10 27.79 -23.42
C LYS A 104 -16.68 28.84 -24.45
N ASN A 105 -16.13 29.98 -24.03
CA ASN A 105 -15.82 31.12 -24.90
C ASN A 105 -14.30 31.35 -25.08
N SER A 106 -13.48 30.37 -24.69
CA SER A 106 -12.02 30.47 -24.83
C SER A 106 -11.61 30.64 -26.30
N SER A 107 -11.10 31.81 -26.67
CA SER A 107 -10.60 32.09 -28.03
C SER A 107 -9.42 31.17 -28.42
N VAL A 108 -8.71 30.63 -27.43
CA VAL A 108 -7.62 29.66 -27.60
C VAL A 108 -8.15 28.30 -28.07
N LYS A 109 -9.32 27.85 -27.60
CA LYS A 109 -9.98 26.63 -28.10
C LYS A 109 -10.45 26.79 -29.54
N HIS A 110 -10.97 27.97 -29.87
CA HIS A 110 -11.45 28.29 -31.21
C HIS A 110 -10.35 28.51 -32.25
N LYS A 111 -9.09 28.72 -31.84
CA LYS A 111 -7.92 28.82 -32.74
C LYS A 111 -7.18 27.50 -32.98
N ALA A 112 -7.44 26.47 -32.17
CA ALA A 112 -6.75 25.18 -32.25
C ALA A 112 -7.43 24.17 -33.20
N PHE A 113 -8.59 24.54 -33.75
CA PHE A 113 -9.37 23.82 -34.76
C PHE A 113 -9.80 24.80 -35.85
#